data_AF-A0A5C7SNT5-F1
#
_entry.id   AF-A0A5C7SNT5-F1
#
_cell.length_a   1.000
_cell.length_b   1.000
_cell.length_c   1.000
_cell.angle_alpha   90.00
_cell.angle_beta   90.00
_cell.angle_gamma   90.00
#
_symmetry.space_group_name_H-M   'P 1'
#
loop_
_entity.id
_entity.type
_entity.pdbx_description
1 polymer ?
#
loop_
_entity_poly.entity_id
_entity_poly.type
_entity_poly.pdbx_seq_one_letter_code
_entity_poly.pdbx_strand_id
1 'polypeptide(L)'
;MKQSVIKKTNKALYTRIAAGIGGLLAGALSLGLSIYETRTGAEVMQIEAGTPVNSGQWKVSLSSAGTAAQTPDGLRVSEGKMALTVDLTLENLTAESSNLYRDTLKLENIAHAPAPQFYLVRDGEPLWDLQPMLPEAVKAVWELPANAALPKVLKVAIVGTTYKPKDNLYAAPGWFNPTDVARVDLPVSAAAEGARP
;
A
#
# COMPACT_ATOMS: atom_id res chain seq x y z
N MET A 1 -53.98 -5.01 55.28
CA MET A 1 -52.79 -4.35 54.67
C MET A 1 -51.86 -5.40 54.04
N LYS A 2 -52.10 -5.90 52.82
CA LYS A 2 -51.21 -6.89 52.15
C LYS A 2 -51.11 -6.77 50.61
N GLN A 3 -51.55 -5.66 50.00
CA GLN A 3 -51.55 -5.51 48.54
C GLN A 3 -50.41 -4.65 47.95
N SER A 4 -49.61 -3.96 48.79
CA SER A 4 -48.59 -3.01 48.31
C SER A 4 -47.25 -3.66 47.94
N VAL A 5 -46.88 -4.78 48.58
CA VAL A 5 -45.55 -5.40 48.43
C VAL A 5 -45.41 -6.18 47.12
N ILE A 6 -46.49 -6.81 46.64
CA ILE A 6 -46.47 -7.70 45.44
C ILE A 6 -46.22 -6.92 44.14
N LYS A 7 -46.71 -5.67 44.04
CA LYS A 7 -46.50 -4.82 42.84
C LYS A 7 -45.06 -4.31 42.70
N LYS A 8 -44.32 -4.16 43.80
CA LYS A 8 -42.97 -3.57 43.80
C LYS A 8 -41.89 -4.57 43.37
N THR A 9 -42.04 -5.84 43.74
CA THR A 9 -41.12 -6.94 43.39
C THR A 9 -41.13 -7.23 41.88
N ASN A 10 -42.30 -7.15 41.24
CA ASN A 10 -42.40 -7.37 39.79
C ASN A 10 -41.70 -6.28 38.99
N LYS A 11 -41.81 -5.00 39.38
CA LYS A 11 -41.11 -3.90 38.70
C LYS A 11 -39.58 -4.09 38.73
N ALA A 12 -39.02 -4.45 39.88
CA ALA A 12 -37.57 -4.65 40.00
C ALA A 12 -37.07 -5.84 39.14
N LEU A 13 -37.87 -6.91 39.02
CA LEU A 13 -37.57 -8.04 38.15
C LEU A 13 -37.64 -7.66 36.66
N TYR A 14 -38.69 -6.94 36.23
CA TYR A 14 -38.80 -6.43 34.86
C TYR A 14 -37.65 -5.47 34.49
N THR A 15 -37.23 -4.59 35.40
CA THR A 15 -36.09 -3.69 35.16
C THR A 15 -34.77 -4.46 35.02
N ARG A 16 -34.57 -5.53 35.80
CA ARG A 16 -33.37 -6.39 35.68
C ARG A 16 -33.35 -7.20 34.39
N ILE A 17 -34.50 -7.71 33.95
CA ILE A 17 -34.63 -8.44 32.67
C ILE A 17 -34.41 -7.47 31.50
N ALA A 18 -35.03 -6.29 31.53
CA ALA A 18 -34.84 -5.27 30.50
C ALA A 18 -33.37 -4.81 30.40
N ALA A 19 -32.70 -4.60 31.55
CA ALA A 19 -31.28 -4.29 31.58
C ALA A 19 -30.40 -5.44 31.05
N GLY A 20 -30.73 -6.69 31.37
CA GLY A 20 -30.03 -7.87 30.85
C GLY A 20 -30.17 -8.06 29.33
N ILE A 21 -31.35 -7.80 28.78
CA ILE A 21 -31.60 -7.82 27.33
C ILE A 21 -30.80 -6.70 26.64
N GLY A 22 -30.79 -5.49 27.22
CA GLY A 22 -30.00 -4.37 26.69
C GLY A 22 -28.49 -4.68 26.66
N GLY A 23 -27.96 -5.29 27.72
CA GLY A 23 -26.55 -5.71 27.78
C GLY A 23 -26.18 -6.78 26.75
N LEU A 24 -27.05 -7.78 26.56
CA LEU A 24 -26.83 -8.82 25.55
C LEU A 24 -26.92 -8.29 24.11
N LEU A 25 -27.87 -7.39 23.83
CA LEU A 25 -27.98 -6.73 22.53
C LEU A 25 -26.77 -5.87 22.22
N ALA A 26 -26.31 -5.05 23.19
CA ALA A 26 -25.11 -4.25 23.03
C ALA A 26 -23.88 -5.14 22.77
N GLY A 27 -23.72 -6.22 23.54
CA GLY A 27 -22.63 -7.18 23.33
C GLY A 27 -22.67 -7.84 21.95
N ALA A 28 -23.84 -8.29 21.49
CA ALA A 28 -24.00 -8.90 20.18
C ALA A 28 -23.72 -7.90 19.03
N LEU A 29 -24.14 -6.65 19.18
CA LEU A 29 -23.86 -5.59 18.21
C LEU A 29 -22.38 -5.21 18.18
N SER A 30 -21.73 -5.08 19.34
CA SER A 30 -20.29 -4.80 19.43
C SER A 30 -19.45 -5.95 18.84
N LEU A 31 -19.82 -7.20 19.12
CA LEU A 31 -19.17 -8.37 18.51
C LEU A 31 -19.43 -8.43 17.01
N GLY A 32 -20.67 -8.17 16.57
CA GLY A 32 -21.03 -8.14 15.16
C GLY A 32 -20.25 -7.07 14.39
N LEU A 33 -20.13 -5.86 14.96
CA LEU A 33 -19.37 -4.77 14.37
C LEU A 33 -17.87 -5.09 14.33
N SER A 34 -17.32 -5.63 15.42
CA SER A 34 -15.90 -6.03 15.48
C SER A 34 -15.57 -7.12 14.46
N ILE A 35 -16.44 -8.14 14.31
CA ILE A 35 -16.30 -9.20 13.29
C ILE A 35 -16.45 -8.63 11.88
N TYR A 36 -17.36 -7.68 11.68
CA TYR A 36 -17.53 -7.00 10.40
C TYR A 36 -16.26 -6.23 10.05
N GLU A 37 -15.78 -5.35 10.93
CA GLU A 37 -14.54 -4.57 10.74
C GLU A 37 -13.31 -5.46 10.52
N THR A 38 -13.21 -6.61 11.20
CA THR A 38 -12.11 -7.57 10.96
C THR A 38 -12.26 -8.36 9.66
N ARG A 39 -13.48 -8.64 9.19
CA ARG A 39 -13.72 -9.34 7.92
C ARG A 39 -13.62 -8.43 6.70
N THR A 40 -14.13 -7.21 6.78
CA THR A 40 -13.87 -6.15 5.81
C THR A 40 -12.60 -5.39 6.19
N GLY A 41 -11.52 -6.13 6.49
CA GLY A 41 -10.18 -5.53 6.42
C GLY A 41 -10.10 -4.83 5.06
N ALA A 42 -9.87 -3.51 5.09
CA ALA A 42 -10.17 -2.60 4.00
C ALA A 42 -9.82 -3.24 2.64
N GLU A 43 -10.85 -3.52 1.83
CA GLU A 43 -10.64 -4.03 0.48
C GLU A 43 -9.68 -3.07 -0.24
N VAL A 44 -8.53 -3.59 -0.65
CA VAL A 44 -7.47 -2.76 -1.24
C VAL A 44 -8.04 -2.11 -2.51
N MET A 45 -8.17 -0.79 -2.46
CA MET A 45 -8.86 -0.02 -3.49
C MET A 45 -8.14 -0.12 -4.83
N GLN A 46 -8.87 -0.48 -5.89
CA GLN A 46 -8.38 -0.31 -7.25
C GLN A 46 -8.50 1.17 -7.65
N ILE A 47 -7.43 1.75 -8.18
CA ILE A 47 -7.39 3.14 -8.63
C ILE A 47 -6.88 3.26 -10.06
N GLU A 48 -7.20 4.38 -10.68
CA GLU A 48 -6.71 4.75 -12.01
C GLU A 48 -5.25 5.17 -11.97
N ALA A 49 -4.54 4.94 -13.08
CA ALA A 49 -3.17 5.42 -13.26
C ALA A 49 -3.09 6.95 -13.09
N GLY A 50 -2.00 7.42 -12.47
CA GLY A 50 -1.75 8.82 -12.15
C GLY A 50 -2.43 9.30 -10.86
N THR A 51 -3.34 8.51 -10.26
CA THR A 51 -4.01 8.89 -9.00
C THR A 51 -3.01 8.87 -7.84
N PRO A 52 -2.82 9.98 -7.11
CA PRO A 52 -1.95 10.01 -5.94
C PRO A 52 -2.62 9.34 -4.74
N VAL A 53 -1.85 8.52 -4.03
CA VAL A 53 -2.24 7.83 -2.80
C VAL A 53 -1.28 8.17 -1.69
N ASN A 54 -1.80 8.43 -0.51
CA ASN A 54 -1.00 8.47 0.72
C ASN A 54 -0.83 7.04 1.24
N SER A 55 0.42 6.58 1.30
CA SER A 55 0.79 5.24 1.76
C SER A 55 1.54 5.30 3.11
N GLY A 56 1.25 6.31 3.93
CA GLY A 56 1.89 6.57 5.21
C GLY A 56 3.09 7.48 5.04
N GLN A 57 4.28 6.91 4.90
CA GLN A 57 5.52 7.69 4.74
C GLN A 57 5.57 8.44 3.41
N TRP A 58 4.85 7.96 2.40
CA TRP A 58 4.97 8.39 1.02
C TRP A 58 3.65 8.87 0.44
N LYS A 59 3.72 9.83 -0.47
CA LYS A 59 2.68 10.04 -1.48
C LYS A 59 3.15 9.45 -2.80
N VAL A 60 2.38 8.54 -3.37
CA VAL A 60 2.76 7.73 -4.54
C VAL A 60 1.70 7.86 -5.62
N SER A 61 2.10 8.05 -6.87
CA SER A 61 1.23 7.87 -8.04
C SER A 61 1.96 7.08 -9.12
N LEU A 62 1.30 6.08 -9.72
CA LEU A 62 1.88 5.28 -10.80
C LEU A 62 1.26 5.68 -12.12
N SER A 63 2.05 6.10 -13.11
CA SER A 63 1.54 6.70 -14.34
C SER A 63 1.56 5.76 -15.54
N SER A 64 2.63 4.99 -15.74
CA SER A 64 2.77 4.12 -16.90
C SER A 64 3.66 2.90 -16.63
N ALA A 65 3.53 1.88 -17.46
CA ALA A 65 4.45 0.74 -17.47
C ALA A 65 4.92 0.44 -18.90
N GLY A 66 6.15 -0.03 -19.03
CA GLY A 66 6.68 -0.44 -20.32
C GLY A 66 7.99 -1.20 -20.22
N THR A 67 8.49 -1.68 -21.36
CA THR A 67 9.79 -2.35 -21.44
C THR A 67 10.86 -1.45 -22.02
N ALA A 68 12.13 -1.73 -21.71
CA ALA A 68 13.29 -1.05 -22.25
C ALA A 68 14.49 -2.02 -22.39
N ALA A 69 15.40 -1.69 -23.31
CA ALA A 69 16.69 -2.39 -23.48
C ALA A 69 17.84 -1.75 -22.69
N GLN A 70 17.60 -0.59 -22.08
CA GLN A 70 18.56 0.18 -21.30
C GLN A 70 17.90 0.67 -20.01
N THR A 71 18.70 0.81 -18.96
CA THR A 71 18.32 1.50 -17.73
C THR A 71 18.40 3.02 -17.92
N PRO A 72 17.76 3.83 -17.05
CA PRO A 72 17.73 5.29 -17.17
C PRO A 72 19.10 5.98 -17.12
N ASP A 73 20.08 5.36 -16.48
CA ASP A 73 21.48 5.78 -16.46
C ASP A 73 22.22 5.58 -17.82
N GLY A 74 21.51 5.06 -18.83
CA GLY A 74 22.04 4.80 -20.17
C GLY A 74 22.83 3.49 -20.30
N LEU A 75 22.95 2.72 -19.21
CA LEU A 75 23.59 1.41 -19.25
C LEU A 75 22.66 0.40 -19.94
N ARG A 76 23.26 -0.56 -20.65
CA ARG A 76 22.49 -1.71 -21.14
C ARG A 76 22.12 -2.60 -19.96
N VAL A 77 20.90 -3.11 -19.99
CA VAL A 77 20.49 -4.18 -19.07
C VAL A 77 21.41 -5.38 -19.23
N SER A 78 21.55 -6.15 -18.15
CA SER A 78 22.38 -7.38 -18.15
C SER A 78 22.08 -8.28 -19.36
N GLU A 79 23.09 -9.00 -19.85
CA GLU A 79 22.93 -9.89 -21.01
C GLU A 79 21.80 -10.92 -20.78
N GLY A 80 20.94 -11.11 -21.79
CA GLY A 80 19.80 -12.01 -21.72
C GLY A 80 18.62 -11.49 -20.91
N LYS A 81 18.63 -10.21 -20.49
CA LYS A 81 17.53 -9.56 -19.76
C LYS A 81 16.89 -8.42 -20.55
N MET A 82 15.74 -7.98 -20.05
CA MET A 82 15.05 -6.75 -20.43
C MET A 82 14.70 -5.95 -19.17
N ALA A 83 14.55 -4.63 -19.30
CA ALA A 83 14.02 -3.81 -18.22
C ALA A 83 12.49 -3.73 -18.33
N LEU A 84 11.77 -4.13 -17.28
CA LEU A 84 10.40 -3.70 -17.05
C LEU A 84 10.45 -2.42 -16.22
N THR A 85 9.77 -1.39 -16.68
CA THR A 85 9.79 -0.05 -16.10
C THR A 85 8.39 0.37 -15.66
N VAL A 86 8.32 1.06 -14.52
CA VAL A 86 7.12 1.75 -14.05
C VAL A 86 7.48 3.19 -13.76
N ASP A 87 6.74 4.12 -14.37
CA ASP A 87 6.86 5.54 -14.10
C ASP A 87 5.99 5.91 -12.91
N LEU A 88 6.54 6.69 -11.99
CA LEU A 88 5.84 7.11 -10.79
C LEU A 88 6.29 8.49 -10.29
N THR A 89 5.46 9.12 -9.48
CA THR A 89 5.87 10.24 -8.63
C THR A 89 5.93 9.76 -7.19
N LEU A 90 7.03 10.08 -6.50
CA LEU A 90 7.22 9.79 -5.08
C LEU A 90 7.51 11.08 -4.33
N GLU A 91 6.83 11.27 -3.21
CA GLU A 91 7.13 12.34 -2.26
C GLU A 91 7.27 11.77 -0.87
N ASN A 92 8.34 12.14 -0.17
CA ASN A 92 8.53 11.83 1.24
C ASN A 92 7.70 12.80 2.09
N LEU A 93 6.70 12.30 2.81
CA LEU A 93 5.83 13.11 3.68
C LEU A 93 6.41 13.33 5.08
N THR A 94 7.63 12.89 5.33
CA THR A 94 8.31 13.03 6.62
C THR A 94 9.30 14.19 6.65
N ALA A 95 9.80 14.49 7.85
CA ALA A 95 10.77 15.56 8.06
C ALA A 95 12.23 15.15 7.82
N GLU A 96 12.50 13.87 7.52
CA GLU A 96 13.85 13.33 7.35
C GLU A 96 13.99 12.62 6.01
N SER A 97 15.16 12.70 5.39
CA SER A 97 15.46 11.97 4.16
C SER A 97 15.39 10.47 4.42
N SER A 98 14.89 9.70 3.45
CA SER A 98 14.72 8.26 3.65
C SER A 98 14.78 7.47 2.34
N ASN A 99 15.29 6.24 2.44
CA ASN A 99 15.39 5.27 1.36
C ASN A 99 14.42 4.09 1.49
N LEU A 100 13.50 4.12 2.46
CA LEU A 100 12.54 3.04 2.70
C LEU A 100 11.47 2.93 1.60
N TYR A 101 11.50 3.82 0.59
CA TYR A 101 10.58 3.77 -0.55
C TYR A 101 10.76 2.52 -1.41
N ARG A 102 11.88 1.78 -1.25
CA ARG A 102 12.19 0.60 -2.08
C ARG A 102 11.14 -0.50 -2.03
N ASP A 103 10.40 -0.57 -0.93
CA ASP A 103 9.34 -1.56 -0.70
C ASP A 103 7.93 -1.04 -1.04
N THR A 104 7.81 0.16 -1.64
CA THR A 104 6.50 0.79 -1.93
C THR A 104 5.73 0.13 -3.07
N LEU A 105 6.40 -0.64 -3.92
CA LEU A 105 5.80 -1.27 -5.09
C LEU A 105 5.92 -2.78 -5.03
N LYS A 106 4.80 -3.47 -5.28
CA LYS A 106 4.74 -4.92 -5.36
C LYS A 106 4.05 -5.33 -6.66
N LEU A 107 4.75 -6.10 -7.49
CA LEU A 107 4.18 -6.68 -8.70
C LEU A 107 3.35 -7.92 -8.32
N GLU A 108 2.06 -7.93 -8.63
CA GLU A 108 1.15 -9.02 -8.22
C GLU A 108 1.08 -10.15 -9.26
N ASN A 109 1.33 -9.85 -10.53
CA ASN A 109 1.19 -10.79 -11.64
C ASN A 109 2.50 -11.09 -12.39
N ILE A 110 3.64 -10.87 -11.71
CA ILE A 110 4.96 -11.34 -12.15
C ILE A 110 5.57 -12.12 -10.99
N ALA A 111 5.63 -13.44 -11.13
CA ALA A 111 6.19 -14.30 -10.10
C ALA A 111 7.70 -14.08 -9.94
N HIS A 112 8.16 -14.04 -8.69
CA HIS A 112 9.59 -13.95 -8.35
C HIS A 112 10.32 -12.75 -9.00
N ALA A 113 9.62 -11.63 -9.18
CA ALA A 113 10.26 -10.40 -9.63
C ALA A 113 11.38 -10.01 -8.64
N PRO A 114 12.57 -9.61 -9.12
CA PRO A 114 13.63 -9.12 -8.25
C PRO A 114 13.22 -7.80 -7.57
N ALA A 115 14.03 -7.33 -6.63
CA ALA A 115 13.85 -5.97 -6.10
C ALA A 115 14.08 -4.95 -7.23
N PRO A 116 13.23 -3.92 -7.37
CA PRO A 116 13.45 -2.88 -8.36
C PRO A 116 14.60 -1.96 -7.97
N GLN A 117 15.28 -1.44 -8.99
CA GLN A 117 16.12 -0.25 -8.85
C GLN A 117 15.31 0.99 -9.22
N PHE A 118 15.46 2.05 -8.44
CA PHE A 118 14.77 3.32 -8.68
C PHE A 118 15.77 4.33 -9.24
N TYR A 119 15.30 5.13 -10.21
CA TYR A 119 16.08 6.16 -10.88
C TYR A 119 15.31 7.47 -10.91
N LEU A 120 16.01 8.58 -10.71
CA LEU A 120 15.44 9.91 -10.92
C LEU A 120 15.27 10.16 -12.41
N VAL A 121 14.09 10.65 -12.82
CA VAL A 121 13.83 10.97 -14.23
C VAL A 121 14.62 12.19 -14.69
N ARG A 122 14.93 13.11 -13.77
CA ARG A 122 15.61 14.39 -14.08
C ARG A 122 17.01 14.19 -14.66
N ASP A 123 17.78 13.28 -14.09
CA ASP A 123 19.20 13.08 -14.39
C ASP A 123 19.57 11.62 -14.69
N GLY A 124 18.63 10.69 -14.54
CA GLY A 124 18.88 9.26 -14.80
C GLY A 124 19.67 8.57 -13.70
N GLU A 125 20.00 9.26 -12.60
CA GLU A 125 20.82 8.71 -11.53
C GLU A 125 20.00 7.75 -10.64
N PRO A 126 20.66 6.72 -10.06
CA PRO A 126 20.06 5.90 -9.02
C PRO A 126 19.53 6.76 -7.87
N LEU A 127 18.26 6.57 -7.53
CA LEU A 127 17.69 7.19 -6.35
C LEU A 127 18.29 6.51 -5.11
N TRP A 128 18.91 7.33 -4.25
CA TRP A 128 19.44 6.88 -2.97
C TRP A 128 18.43 7.16 -1.87
N ASP A 129 18.15 8.44 -1.62
CA ASP A 129 17.21 8.92 -0.62
C ASP A 129 16.23 9.94 -1.21
N LEU A 130 14.99 9.93 -0.72
CA LEU A 130 14.02 10.98 -1.01
C LEU A 130 14.07 12.07 0.05
N GLN A 131 14.18 13.31 -0.40
CA GLN A 131 14.19 14.48 0.47
C GLN A 131 12.79 14.79 1.03
N PRO A 132 12.70 15.33 2.25
CA PRO A 132 11.44 15.78 2.85
C PRO A 132 10.64 16.72 1.95
N MET A 133 9.34 16.44 1.80
CA MET A 133 8.35 17.32 1.16
C MET A 133 8.73 17.76 -0.26
N LEU A 134 9.51 16.95 -0.98
CA LEU A 134 9.93 17.20 -2.36
C LEU A 134 9.44 16.04 -3.25
N PRO A 135 8.42 16.28 -4.08
CA PRO A 135 7.99 15.29 -5.07
C PRO A 135 9.06 15.10 -6.15
N GLU A 136 9.42 13.85 -6.41
CA GLU A 136 10.34 13.46 -7.47
C GLU A 136 9.64 12.58 -8.50
N ALA A 137 9.92 12.82 -9.78
CA ALA A 137 9.57 11.91 -10.85
C ALA A 137 10.61 10.78 -10.88
N VAL A 138 10.15 9.54 -10.73
CA VAL A 138 10.99 8.36 -10.54
C VAL A 138 10.58 7.30 -11.54
N LYS A 139 11.55 6.49 -11.98
CA LYS A 139 11.31 5.27 -12.74
C LYS A 139 11.80 4.08 -11.92
N ALA A 140 10.90 3.16 -11.60
CA ALA A 140 11.22 1.88 -10.99
C ALA A 140 11.52 0.86 -12.09
N VAL A 141 12.60 0.11 -11.95
CA VAL A 141 13.13 -0.78 -12.99
C VAL A 141 13.39 -2.17 -12.42
N TRP A 142 12.78 -3.18 -13.04
CA TRP A 142 13.04 -4.59 -12.80
C TRP A 142 13.79 -5.16 -13.99
N GLU A 143 14.96 -5.75 -13.77
CA GLU A 143 15.59 -6.56 -14.80
C GLU A 143 15.00 -7.98 -14.81
N LEU A 144 14.30 -8.33 -15.88
CA LEU A 144 13.66 -9.63 -16.07
C LEU A 144 14.33 -10.41 -17.21
N PRO A 145 14.27 -11.75 -17.23
CA PRO A 145 14.73 -12.52 -18.38
C PRO A 145 14.07 -12.04 -19.68
N ALA A 146 14.82 -11.95 -20.78
CA ALA A 146 14.31 -11.44 -22.06
C ALA A 146 13.18 -12.31 -22.67
N ASN A 147 13.06 -13.56 -22.22
CA ASN A 147 11.99 -14.49 -22.60
C ASN A 147 10.87 -14.58 -21.55
N ALA A 148 10.87 -13.72 -20.52
CA ALA A 148 9.81 -13.71 -19.53
C ALA A 148 8.47 -13.37 -20.19
N ALA A 149 7.43 -14.17 -19.89
CA ALA A 149 6.08 -13.92 -20.35
C ALA A 149 5.49 -12.72 -19.58
N LEU A 150 5.56 -11.53 -20.17
CA LEU A 150 4.98 -10.33 -19.57
C LEU A 150 3.46 -10.28 -19.78
N PRO A 151 2.69 -9.87 -18.76
CA PRO A 151 1.26 -9.64 -18.92
C PRO A 151 1.02 -8.39 -19.79
N LYS A 152 -0.11 -8.36 -20.51
CA LYS A 152 -0.54 -7.14 -21.23
C LYS A 152 -0.86 -5.97 -20.30
N VAL A 153 -1.31 -6.30 -19.08
CA VAL A 153 -1.63 -5.36 -18.01
C VAL A 153 -0.84 -5.78 -16.78
N LEU A 154 0.06 -4.92 -16.33
CA LEU A 154 0.81 -5.09 -15.09
C LEU A 154 -0.07 -4.72 -13.91
N LYS A 155 -0.16 -5.60 -12.91
CA LYS A 155 -0.88 -5.35 -11.66
C LYS A 155 0.12 -4.95 -10.59
N VAL A 156 0.03 -3.71 -10.12
CA VAL A 156 0.95 -3.15 -9.13
C VAL A 156 0.18 -2.77 -7.88
N ALA A 157 0.54 -3.37 -6.75
CA ALA A 157 0.08 -2.92 -5.45
C ALA A 157 1.02 -1.83 -4.92
N ILE A 158 0.42 -0.76 -4.39
CA ILE A 158 1.11 0.26 -3.61
C ILE A 158 1.10 -0.20 -2.16
N VAL A 159 2.28 -0.37 -1.58
CA VAL A 159 2.47 -0.80 -0.19
C VAL A 159 2.62 0.43 0.69
N GLY A 160 1.78 0.51 1.72
CA GLY A 160 1.85 1.53 2.75
C GLY A 160 2.37 1.00 4.06
N THR A 161 2.90 1.91 4.88
CA THR A 161 3.39 1.63 6.23
C THR A 161 2.73 2.56 7.24
N THR A 162 2.67 2.13 8.49
CA THR A 162 2.11 2.92 9.60
C THR A 162 3.24 3.35 10.53
N TYR A 163 3.29 4.65 10.86
CA TYR A 163 4.22 5.15 11.85
C TYR A 163 3.84 4.69 13.25
N LYS A 164 4.80 4.10 13.97
CA LYS A 164 4.69 3.82 15.39
C LYS A 164 5.72 4.68 16.13
N PRO A 165 5.32 5.51 17.10
CA PRO A 165 6.27 6.24 17.94
C PRO A 165 7.13 5.32 18.81
N LYS A 166 6.62 4.12 19.12
CA LYS A 166 7.30 3.07 19.87
C LYS A 166 6.93 1.72 19.30
N ASP A 167 7.90 0.95 18.86
CA ASP A 167 7.71 -0.43 18.47
C ASP A 167 7.59 -1.36 19.68
N ASN A 168 7.25 -2.63 19.45
CA ASN A 168 6.99 -3.58 20.54
C ASN A 168 8.27 -4.24 21.07
N LEU A 169 9.36 -4.22 20.30
CA LEU A 169 10.60 -4.91 20.65
C LEU A 169 11.61 -3.96 21.29
N TYR A 170 11.81 -2.77 20.71
CA TYR A 170 12.84 -1.82 21.15
C TYR A 170 12.28 -0.50 21.70
N ALA A 171 10.96 -0.31 21.69
CA ALA A 171 10.30 0.97 21.97
C ALA A 171 10.85 2.15 21.14
N ALA A 172 11.40 1.86 19.96
CA ALA A 172 11.96 2.82 19.03
C ALA A 172 10.90 3.31 18.02
N PRO A 173 10.99 4.57 17.55
CA PRO A 173 10.10 5.07 16.51
C PRO A 173 10.44 4.43 15.16
N GLY A 174 9.44 4.25 14.30
CA GLY A 174 9.67 3.76 12.94
C GLY A 174 8.39 3.52 12.15
N TRP A 175 8.57 3.12 10.89
CA TRP A 175 7.51 2.77 9.96
C TRP A 175 7.38 1.26 9.87
N PHE A 176 6.19 0.73 10.16
CA PHE A 176 5.94 -0.71 10.32
C PHE A 176 4.65 -1.14 9.64
N ASN A 177 4.35 -2.43 9.72
CA ASN A 177 3.11 -3.05 9.25
C ASN A 177 2.84 -2.77 7.76
N PRO A 178 3.71 -3.28 6.86
CA PRO A 178 3.50 -3.13 5.42
C PRO A 178 2.16 -3.77 5.03
N THR A 179 1.32 -2.99 4.35
CA THR A 179 0.00 -3.44 3.86
C THR A 179 -0.27 -2.83 2.49
N ASP A 180 -0.94 -3.59 1.62
CA ASP A 180 -1.33 -3.09 0.31
C ASP A 180 -2.45 -2.03 0.52
N VAL A 181 -2.21 -0.78 0.11
CA VAL A 181 -3.16 0.35 0.31
C VAL A 181 -3.95 0.70 -0.94
N ALA A 182 -3.41 0.39 -2.12
CA ALA A 182 -4.08 0.55 -3.40
C ALA A 182 -3.52 -0.43 -4.45
N ARG A 183 -4.29 -0.66 -5.51
CA ARG A 183 -3.87 -1.40 -6.70
C ARG A 183 -4.06 -0.57 -7.97
N VAL A 184 -3.10 -0.68 -8.88
CA VAL A 184 -3.12 -0.01 -10.18
C VAL A 184 -2.90 -1.04 -11.28
N ASP A 185 -3.75 -0.99 -12.30
CA ASP A 185 -3.61 -1.80 -13.51
C ASP A 185 -2.96 -0.92 -14.59
N LEU A 186 -1.74 -1.26 -15.00
CA LEU A 186 -0.95 -0.48 -15.97
C LEU A 186 -0.78 -1.27 -17.28
N PRO A 187 -1.29 -0.78 -18.43
CA PRO A 187 -0.98 -1.38 -19.72
C PRO A 187 0.53 -1.37 -19.98
N VAL A 188 1.09 -2.51 -20.37
CA VAL A 188 2.53 -2.62 -20.64
C VAL A 188 2.81 -2.25 -22.09
N SER A 189 3.50 -1.12 -22.29
CA SER A 189 3.95 -0.70 -23.61
C SER A 189 5.28 -1.37 -23.98
N ALA A 190 5.41 -1.83 -25.22
CA ALA A 190 6.70 -2.31 -25.70
C ALA A 190 7.69 -1.15 -25.85
N ALA A 191 8.98 -1.41 -25.61
CA ALA A 191 10.05 -0.47 -25.90
C ALA A 191 9.90 0.06 -27.33
N ALA A 192 9.76 1.37 -27.49
CA ALA A 192 9.89 1.99 -28.81
C ALA A 192 11.34 1.80 -29.25
N GLU A 193 11.54 1.07 -30.34
CA GLU A 193 12.84 0.88 -30.95
C GLU A 193 13.30 2.23 -31.52
N GLY A 194 14.04 3.01 -30.72
CA GLY A 194 14.80 4.17 -31.24
C GLY A 194 14.50 5.57 -30.69
N ALA A 195 13.89 5.75 -29.50
CA ALA A 195 13.96 7.06 -28.84
C ALA A 195 15.33 7.23 -28.15
N ARG A 196 16.33 7.69 -28.91
CA ARG A 196 17.52 8.35 -28.33
C ARG A 196 17.09 9.71 -27.76
N PRO A 197 17.76 10.20 -26.70
CA PRO A 197 17.53 11.55 -26.19
C PRO A 197 17.73 12.62 -27.29
#